data_AF-A0AA97NPC4-F1
#
_entry.id   AF-A0AA97NPC4-F1
#
_cell.length_a   1.000
_cell.length_b   1.000
_cell.length_c   1.000
_cell.angle_alpha   90.00
_cell.angle_beta   90.00
_cell.angle_gamma   90.00
#
_symmetry.space_group_name_H-M   'P 1'
#
loop_
_entity.id
_entity.type
_entity.pdbx_description
1 polymer ?
#
loop_
_entity_poly.entity_id
_entity_poly.type
_entity_poly.pdbx_seq_one_letter_code
_entity_poly.pdbx_strand_id
1 'polypeptide(L)'
;MNIIELYAVLVMGLLGFWPCIILLFRTLRLSQILMTSFERWIQYPLAIKGAFRITRLELLLIFGFIGCNIFVLAFRVSSAADFEKRSAVVSVINIIPLFLGGNPNPLFDLIGVSTGSYHLIHYWIGGVAILEGLIHAGMSIQSGGNELKISGILSLSGYLRIIARKTGQLRKFVIYRRLTHKRGAISQATRSPGKHIVMTCGDSSFTGTARKVVIELSRLDNPIRFVELDYRPGHRKGRDSELRLQEQGDARQKTIKNTDEMNKRSA
;
A
#
# COMPACT_ATOMS: atom_id res chain seq x y z
N MET A 1 -33.32 15.76 15.27
CA MET A 1 -31.93 15.76 14.79
C MET A 1 -31.92 16.14 13.33
N ASN A 2 -31.25 17.23 12.98
CA ASN A 2 -31.12 17.66 11.59
C ASN A 2 -30.30 16.64 10.80
N ILE A 3 -30.51 16.54 9.47
CA ILE A 3 -29.77 15.56 8.66
C ILE A 3 -28.25 15.74 8.71
N ILE A 4 -27.80 16.99 8.90
CA ILE A 4 -26.40 17.35 9.08
C ILE A 4 -25.87 16.89 10.45
N GLU A 5 -26.68 17.00 11.51
CA GLU A 5 -26.31 16.48 12.84
C GLU A 5 -26.23 14.95 12.81
N LEU A 6 -27.19 14.29 12.16
CA LEU A 6 -27.18 12.85 11.94
C LEU A 6 -25.94 12.42 11.14
N TYR A 7 -25.58 13.17 10.11
CA TYR A 7 -24.36 12.92 9.34
C TYR A 7 -23.10 13.08 10.18
N ALA A 8 -22.98 14.17 10.92
CA ALA A 8 -21.83 14.42 11.80
C ALA A 8 -21.68 13.28 12.82
N VAL A 9 -22.79 12.84 13.43
CA VAL A 9 -22.79 11.70 14.37
C VAL A 9 -22.43 10.39 13.66
N LEU A 10 -22.94 10.14 12.45
CA LEU A 10 -22.63 8.92 11.69
C LEU A 10 -21.17 8.87 11.23
N VAL A 11 -20.60 9.98 10.78
CA VAL A 11 -19.21 10.04 10.31
C VAL A 11 -18.23 10.04 11.47
N MET A 12 -18.48 10.82 12.53
CA MET A 12 -17.70 10.77 13.77
C MET A 12 -17.81 9.38 14.42
N GLY A 13 -18.99 8.77 14.35
CA GLY A 13 -19.23 7.39 14.71
C GLY A 13 -18.39 6.44 13.88
N LEU A 14 -18.44 6.49 12.54
CA LEU A 14 -17.66 5.60 11.66
C LEU A 14 -16.15 5.74 11.87
N LEU A 15 -15.66 6.98 11.98
CA LEU A 15 -14.24 7.29 12.15
C LEU A 15 -13.73 6.96 13.56
N GLY A 16 -14.56 7.15 14.59
CA GLY A 16 -14.24 6.84 15.99
C GLY A 16 -14.47 5.37 16.38
N PHE A 17 -15.40 4.69 15.73
CA PHE A 17 -15.74 3.30 16.00
C PHE A 17 -14.60 2.36 15.62
N TRP A 18 -13.89 2.64 14.53
CA TRP A 18 -12.76 1.84 14.07
C TRP A 18 -11.62 1.68 15.10
N PRO A 19 -11.04 2.76 15.66
CA PRO A 19 -10.00 2.64 16.70
C PRO A 19 -10.55 2.08 18.03
N CYS A 20 -11.80 2.37 18.39
CA CYS A 20 -12.44 1.79 19.57
C CYS A 20 -12.64 0.27 19.46
N ILE A 21 -13.01 -0.22 18.27
CA ILE A 21 -13.07 -1.64 17.95
C ILE A 21 -11.70 -2.29 18.11
N ILE A 22 -10.65 -1.67 17.55
CA ILE A 22 -9.29 -2.22 17.64
C ILE A 22 -8.83 -2.30 19.10
N LEU A 23 -9.09 -1.27 19.91
CA LEU A 23 -8.73 -1.24 21.33
C LEU A 23 -9.53 -2.28 22.14
N LEU A 24 -10.83 -2.43 21.88
CA LEU A 24 -11.69 -3.42 22.52
C LEU A 24 -11.25 -4.86 22.18
N PHE A 25 -10.95 -5.13 20.91
CA PHE A 25 -10.44 -6.42 20.50
C PHE A 25 -9.00 -6.63 20.99
N ARG A 26 -8.19 -5.61 21.21
CA ARG A 26 -6.85 -5.79 21.79
C ARG A 26 -6.88 -6.25 23.26
N THR A 27 -7.92 -5.89 24.02
CA THR A 27 -8.00 -6.16 25.46
C THR A 27 -8.71 -7.47 25.82
N LEU A 28 -9.65 -7.94 24.99
CA LEU A 28 -10.44 -9.14 25.29
C LEU A 28 -9.77 -10.42 24.77
N ARG A 29 -9.48 -11.42 25.63
CA ARG A 29 -8.85 -12.71 25.22
C ARG A 29 -9.62 -13.51 24.16
N LEU A 30 -10.96 -13.38 24.12
CA LEU A 30 -11.81 -13.99 23.08
C LEU A 30 -11.54 -13.41 21.68
N SER A 31 -10.92 -12.23 21.62
CA SER A 31 -10.65 -11.52 20.39
C SER A 31 -9.65 -12.21 19.50
N GLN A 32 -8.71 -13.03 19.99
CA GLN A 32 -7.68 -13.60 19.11
C GLN A 32 -8.28 -14.57 18.08
N ILE A 33 -9.31 -15.32 18.46
CA ILE A 33 -10.03 -16.26 17.56
C ILE A 33 -10.97 -15.50 16.63
N LEU A 34 -11.70 -14.52 17.16
CA LEU A 34 -12.58 -13.66 16.36
C LEU A 34 -11.78 -12.75 15.41
N MET A 35 -10.61 -12.25 15.83
CA MET A 35 -9.71 -11.45 15.02
C MET A 35 -9.06 -12.28 13.96
N THR A 36 -8.52 -13.46 14.26
CA THR A 36 -7.96 -14.32 13.20
C THR A 36 -9.03 -14.69 12.16
N SER A 37 -10.28 -14.86 12.58
CA SER A 37 -11.41 -15.08 11.67
C SER A 37 -11.77 -13.82 10.86
N PHE A 38 -11.93 -12.68 11.53
CA PHE A 38 -12.22 -11.38 10.91
C PHE A 38 -11.11 -10.94 9.96
N GLU A 39 -9.86 -11.11 10.38
CA GLU A 39 -8.67 -10.87 9.60
C GLU A 39 -8.69 -11.70 8.32
N ARG A 40 -8.99 -13.00 8.43
CA ARG A 40 -8.99 -13.92 7.29
C ARG A 40 -10.11 -13.65 6.30
N TRP A 41 -11.31 -13.31 6.76
CA TRP A 41 -12.51 -13.22 5.91
C TRP A 41 -12.84 -11.79 5.46
N ILE A 42 -12.52 -10.79 6.28
CA ILE A 42 -12.95 -9.39 6.07
C ILE A 42 -11.74 -8.46 5.87
N GLN A 43 -10.70 -8.54 6.71
CA GLN A 43 -9.61 -7.54 6.72
C GLN A 43 -8.50 -7.80 5.69
N TYR A 44 -8.03 -9.04 5.51
CA TYR A 44 -6.87 -9.35 4.68
C TYR A 44 -7.12 -9.79 3.24
N PRO A 45 -8.30 -10.27 2.80
CA PRO A 45 -8.44 -10.61 1.39
C PRO A 45 -8.23 -9.34 0.56
N LEU A 46 -7.17 -9.33 -0.25
CA LEU A 46 -6.93 -8.24 -1.18
C LEU A 46 -8.03 -8.24 -2.22
N ALA A 47 -8.80 -7.16 -2.27
CA ALA A 47 -9.83 -6.98 -3.30
C ALA A 47 -9.17 -6.69 -4.66
N ILE A 48 -8.10 -5.89 -4.66
CA ILE A 48 -7.37 -5.51 -5.87
C ILE A 48 -5.90 -5.89 -5.71
N LYS A 49 -5.39 -6.74 -6.61
CA LYS A 49 -3.97 -7.09 -6.72
C LYS A 49 -3.34 -6.22 -7.81
N GLY A 50 -2.38 -5.36 -7.46
CA GLY A 50 -1.76 -4.44 -8.42
C GLY A 50 -0.93 -3.34 -7.75
N ALA A 51 -0.84 -2.16 -8.38
CA ALA A 51 -0.12 -1.00 -7.84
C ALA A 51 -0.72 -0.45 -6.53
N PHE A 52 -2.03 -0.64 -6.33
CA PHE A 52 -2.75 -0.29 -5.12
C PHE A 52 -3.31 -1.57 -4.48
N ARG A 53 -2.63 -2.08 -3.46
CA ARG A 53 -3.10 -3.24 -2.68
C ARG A 53 -4.15 -2.75 -1.67
N ILE A 54 -5.42 -2.80 -2.05
CA ILE A 54 -6.55 -2.36 -1.21
C ILE A 54 -7.23 -3.59 -0.62
N THR A 55 -7.50 -3.57 0.68
CA THR A 55 -8.23 -4.64 1.35
C THR A 55 -9.74 -4.52 1.10
N ARG A 56 -10.49 -5.62 1.21
CA ARG A 56 -11.96 -5.58 1.09
C ARG A 56 -12.60 -4.62 2.09
N LEU A 57 -12.07 -4.57 3.30
CA LEU A 57 -12.55 -3.70 4.36
C LEU A 57 -12.26 -2.22 4.08
N GLU A 58 -11.04 -1.88 3.62
CA GLU A 58 -10.72 -0.52 3.18
C GLU A 58 -11.69 -0.06 2.08
N LEU A 59 -11.96 -0.95 1.11
CA LEU A 59 -12.89 -0.68 0.02
C LEU A 59 -14.32 -0.46 0.52
N LEU A 60 -14.81 -1.34 1.40
CA LEU A 60 -16.14 -1.23 2.01
C LEU A 60 -16.29 0.08 2.79
N LEU A 61 -15.29 0.45 3.59
CA LEU A 61 -15.28 1.71 4.33
C LEU A 61 -15.29 2.92 3.40
N ILE A 62 -14.52 2.91 2.31
CA ILE A 62 -14.52 3.97 1.30
C ILE A 62 -15.89 4.07 0.62
N PHE A 63 -16.48 2.94 0.21
CA PHE A 63 -17.81 2.93 -0.42
C PHE A 63 -18.90 3.40 0.53
N GLY A 64 -18.89 2.94 1.78
CA GLY A 64 -19.82 3.39 2.82
C GLY A 64 -19.68 4.89 3.07
N PHE A 65 -18.45 5.39 3.21
CA PHE A 65 -18.17 6.82 3.36
C PHE A 65 -18.71 7.64 2.19
N ILE A 66 -18.37 7.26 0.95
CA ILE A 66 -18.87 7.96 -0.25
C ILE A 66 -20.41 7.89 -0.32
N GLY A 67 -20.99 6.73 -0.03
CA GLY A 67 -22.44 6.54 0.00
C GLY A 67 -23.14 7.44 1.02
N CYS A 68 -22.58 7.57 2.24
CA CYS A 68 -23.09 8.48 3.26
C CYS A 68 -23.01 9.95 2.82
N ASN A 69 -21.91 10.36 2.19
CA ASN A 69 -21.76 11.73 1.66
C ASN A 69 -22.81 12.01 0.59
N ILE A 70 -22.94 11.13 -0.41
CA ILE A 70 -23.94 11.25 -1.48
C ILE A 70 -25.35 11.30 -0.89
N PHE A 71 -25.65 10.43 0.07
CA PHE A 71 -26.95 10.39 0.72
C PHE A 71 -27.28 11.74 1.36
N VAL A 72 -26.35 12.36 2.08
CA VAL A 72 -26.61 13.63 2.78
C VAL A 72 -26.74 14.81 1.82
N LEU A 73 -25.96 14.80 0.75
CA LEU A 73 -26.06 15.80 -0.31
C LEU A 73 -27.39 15.69 -1.07
N ALA A 74 -27.88 14.47 -1.34
CA ALA A 74 -29.04 14.24 -2.19
C ALA A 74 -30.39 14.12 -1.43
N PHE A 75 -30.38 13.66 -0.18
CA PHE A 75 -31.62 13.31 0.52
C PHE A 75 -32.47 14.53 0.84
N ARG A 76 -33.69 14.56 0.28
CA ARG A 76 -34.67 15.64 0.46
C ARG A 76 -34.08 17.03 0.21
N VAL A 77 -33.27 17.17 -0.83
CA VAL A 77 -32.85 18.49 -1.31
C VAL A 77 -34.03 19.20 -1.93
N SER A 78 -34.28 20.43 -1.48
CA SER A 78 -35.46 21.20 -1.89
C SER A 78 -35.13 22.30 -2.91
N SER A 79 -33.87 22.71 -2.99
CA SER A 79 -33.41 23.76 -3.91
C SER A 79 -31.90 23.67 -4.18
N ALA A 80 -31.44 24.36 -5.22
CA ALA A 80 -30.02 24.50 -5.51
C ALA A 80 -29.26 25.19 -4.37
N ALA A 81 -29.86 26.20 -3.74
CA ALA A 81 -29.26 26.90 -2.59
C ALA A 81 -29.13 25.98 -1.35
N ASP A 82 -30.07 25.06 -1.14
CA ASP A 82 -29.99 24.04 -0.08
C ASP A 82 -28.85 23.05 -0.37
N PHE A 83 -28.74 22.58 -1.61
CA PHE A 83 -27.64 21.71 -2.05
C PHE A 83 -26.26 22.38 -1.89
N GLU A 84 -26.13 23.65 -2.28
CA GLU A 84 -24.91 24.44 -2.09
C GLU A 84 -24.50 24.54 -0.62
N LYS A 85 -25.44 24.90 0.26
CA LYS A 85 -25.20 25.00 1.71
C LYS A 85 -24.77 23.67 2.31
N ARG A 86 -25.42 22.57 1.92
CA ARG A 86 -25.05 21.23 2.38
C ARG A 86 -23.67 20.83 1.91
N SER A 87 -23.34 21.08 0.64
CA SER A 87 -22.00 20.82 0.10
C SER A 87 -20.91 21.55 0.87
N ALA A 88 -21.14 22.82 1.23
CA ALA A 88 -20.20 23.59 2.05
C ALA A 88 -20.00 22.98 3.44
N VAL A 89 -21.09 22.64 4.13
CA VAL A 89 -21.03 22.10 5.50
C VAL A 89 -20.38 20.72 5.52
N VAL A 90 -20.76 19.82 4.60
CA VAL A 90 -20.18 18.47 4.51
C VAL A 90 -18.69 18.53 4.17
N SER A 91 -18.27 19.44 3.26
CA SER A 91 -16.85 19.68 2.96
C SER A 91 -16.06 20.05 4.21
N VAL A 92 -16.57 20.99 5.02
CA VAL A 92 -15.90 21.40 6.28
C VAL A 92 -15.81 20.24 7.27
N ILE A 93 -16.87 19.46 7.44
CA ILE A 93 -16.86 18.28 8.32
C ILE A 93 -15.79 17.29 7.87
N ASN A 94 -15.69 17.03 6.57
CA ASN A 94 -14.70 16.11 6.01
C ASN A 94 -13.25 16.65 6.08
N ILE A 95 -13.06 17.96 6.20
CA ILE A 95 -11.74 18.57 6.37
C ILE A 95 -11.18 18.37 7.79
N ILE A 96 -12.04 18.34 8.83
CA ILE A 96 -11.61 18.26 10.24
C ILE A 96 -10.66 17.07 10.50
N PRO A 97 -10.96 15.82 10.07
CA PRO A 97 -10.07 14.68 10.26
C PRO A 97 -8.72 14.81 9.53
N LEU A 98 -8.65 15.59 8.45
CA LEU A 98 -7.43 15.75 7.66
C LEU A 98 -6.37 16.54 8.42
N PHE A 99 -6.77 17.51 9.25
CA PHE A 99 -5.85 18.28 10.08
C PHE A 99 -5.26 17.49 11.24
N LEU A 100 -5.93 16.43 11.69
CA LEU A 100 -5.50 15.60 12.82
C LEU A 100 -4.39 14.59 12.47
N GLY A 101 -3.92 14.52 11.22
CA GLY A 101 -3.01 13.46 10.79
C GLY A 101 -1.95 13.84 9.73
N GLY A 102 -1.46 15.08 9.73
CA GLY A 102 -0.40 15.51 8.78
C GLY A 102 0.92 14.70 8.84
N ASN A 103 1.15 13.90 9.89
CA ASN A 103 2.25 12.95 10.03
C ASN A 103 1.73 11.64 10.65
N PRO A 104 2.42 10.49 10.48
CA PRO A 104 2.15 9.32 11.31
C PRO A 104 2.36 9.73 12.78
N ASN A 105 1.24 10.02 13.43
CA ASN A 105 1.18 10.45 14.81
C ASN A 105 1.41 9.20 15.68
N PRO A 106 2.10 9.28 16.84
CA PRO A 106 2.31 8.12 17.72
C PRO A 106 1.01 7.40 18.11
N LEU A 107 -0.13 8.10 18.05
CA LEU A 107 -1.47 7.53 18.21
C LEU A 107 -1.80 6.45 17.17
N PHE A 108 -1.35 6.58 15.92
CA PHE A 108 -1.61 5.57 14.89
C PHE A 108 -0.74 4.33 15.06
N ASP A 109 0.49 4.49 15.54
CA ASP A 109 1.35 3.37 15.94
C ASP A 109 0.77 2.65 17.16
N LEU A 110 0.14 3.37 18.09
CA LEU A 110 -0.55 2.80 19.25
C LEU A 110 -1.77 1.94 18.86
N ILE A 111 -2.52 2.38 17.84
CA ILE A 111 -3.71 1.69 17.31
C ILE A 111 -3.33 0.61 16.28
N GLY A 112 -2.07 0.55 15.83
CA GLY A 112 -1.59 -0.48 14.89
C GLY A 112 -2.17 -0.33 13.48
N VAL A 113 -2.64 0.86 13.09
CA VAL A 113 -3.13 1.12 11.74
C VAL A 113 -1.92 1.33 10.82
N SER A 114 -1.85 0.56 9.73
CA SER A 114 -0.73 0.70 8.80
C SER A 114 -0.69 2.11 8.19
N THR A 115 0.51 2.66 8.03
CA THR A 115 0.74 3.94 7.33
C THR A 115 0.13 3.93 5.92
N GLY A 116 0.05 2.75 5.29
CA GLY A 116 -0.62 2.51 4.02
C GLY A 116 -2.12 2.80 4.06
N SER A 117 -2.83 2.18 4.99
CA SER A 117 -4.27 2.33 5.19
C SER A 117 -4.63 3.76 5.61
N TYR A 118 -3.79 4.35 6.46
CA TYR A 118 -3.93 5.74 6.90
C TYR A 118 -3.92 6.71 5.71
N HIS A 119 -2.88 6.67 4.88
CA HIS A 119 -2.78 7.56 3.72
C HIS A 119 -3.88 7.30 2.68
N LEU A 120 -4.35 6.06 2.53
CA LEU A 120 -5.46 5.73 1.65
C LEU A 120 -6.75 6.43 2.13
N ILE A 121 -7.10 6.30 3.40
CA ILE A 121 -8.29 6.94 3.99
C ILE A 121 -8.16 8.47 3.91
N HIS A 122 -7.02 9.03 4.30
CA HIS A 122 -6.75 10.47 4.21
C HIS A 122 -6.89 10.98 2.77
N TYR A 123 -6.41 10.22 1.78
CA TYR A 123 -6.52 10.56 0.35
C TYR A 123 -7.97 10.61 -0.13
N TRP A 124 -8.81 9.66 0.30
CA TRP A 124 -10.22 9.59 -0.10
C TRP A 124 -11.06 10.65 0.61
N ILE A 125 -10.91 10.82 1.93
CA ILE A 125 -11.60 11.88 2.69
C ILE A 125 -11.25 13.26 2.10
N GLY A 126 -9.96 13.53 1.85
CA GLY A 126 -9.53 14.78 1.23
C GLY A 126 -10.00 14.93 -0.22
N GLY A 127 -10.16 13.83 -0.96
CA GLY A 127 -10.74 13.86 -2.29
C GLY A 127 -12.20 14.30 -2.30
N VAL A 128 -13.02 13.69 -1.44
CA VAL A 128 -14.45 14.01 -1.30
C VAL A 128 -14.63 15.44 -0.81
N ALA A 129 -13.89 15.85 0.23
CA ALA A 129 -13.95 17.21 0.75
C ALA A 129 -13.62 18.29 -0.30
N ILE A 130 -12.61 18.04 -1.15
CA ILE A 130 -12.25 18.94 -2.24
C ILE A 130 -13.38 19.02 -3.28
N LEU A 131 -13.99 17.89 -3.67
CA LEU A 131 -15.08 17.87 -4.64
C LEU A 131 -16.29 18.67 -4.12
N GLU A 132 -16.66 18.50 -2.86
CA GLU A 132 -17.76 19.23 -2.22
C GLU A 132 -17.46 20.74 -2.11
N GLY A 133 -16.21 21.10 -1.82
CA GLY A 133 -15.75 22.48 -1.82
C GLY A 133 -15.76 23.11 -3.22
N LEU A 134 -15.42 22.35 -4.26
CA LEU A 134 -15.51 22.80 -5.65
C LEU A 134 -16.95 23.03 -6.10
N ILE A 135 -17.88 22.15 -5.70
CA ILE A 135 -19.31 22.33 -5.95
C ILE A 135 -19.79 23.63 -5.30
N HIS A 136 -19.45 23.86 -4.03
CA HIS A 136 -19.80 25.10 -3.33
C HIS A 136 -19.22 26.34 -4.03
N ALA A 137 -17.93 26.31 -4.37
CA ALA A 137 -17.27 27.43 -5.05
C ALA A 137 -17.89 27.72 -6.43
N GLY A 138 -18.20 26.68 -7.21
CA GLY A 138 -18.82 26.82 -8.52
C GLY A 138 -20.22 27.42 -8.46
N MET A 139 -21.05 26.96 -7.51
CA MET A 139 -22.40 27.48 -7.31
C MET A 139 -22.36 28.94 -6.82
N SER A 140 -21.51 29.26 -5.85
CA SER A 140 -21.32 30.64 -5.38
C SER A 140 -20.87 31.60 -6.48
N ILE A 141 -20.06 31.13 -7.44
CA ILE A 141 -19.67 31.94 -8.61
C ILE A 141 -20.87 32.18 -9.56
N GLN A 142 -21.71 31.16 -9.76
CA GLN A 142 -22.80 31.22 -10.72
C GLN A 142 -24.02 32.00 -10.20
N SER A 143 -24.37 31.84 -8.92
CA SER A 143 -25.57 32.45 -8.32
C SER A 143 -25.29 33.55 -7.29
N GLY A 144 -24.04 33.76 -6.88
CA GLY A 144 -23.68 34.73 -5.84
C GLY A 144 -23.55 36.18 -6.31
N GLY A 145 -23.65 37.11 -5.36
CA GLY A 145 -23.27 38.51 -5.57
C GLY A 145 -21.75 38.68 -5.73
N ASN A 146 -21.28 39.91 -5.96
CA ASN A 146 -19.86 40.17 -6.24
C ASN A 146 -18.90 39.65 -5.14
N GLU A 147 -19.27 39.73 -3.86
CA GLU A 147 -18.44 39.23 -2.75
C GLU A 147 -18.36 37.69 -2.70
N LEU A 148 -19.47 37.01 -2.95
CA LEU A 148 -19.54 35.54 -3.03
C LEU A 148 -18.75 35.01 -4.24
N LYS A 149 -18.74 35.76 -5.35
CA LYS A 149 -17.91 35.44 -6.52
C LYS A 149 -16.42 35.51 -6.20
N ILE A 150 -15.97 36.55 -5.51
CA ILE A 150 -14.56 36.73 -5.14
C ILE A 150 -14.09 35.59 -4.22
N SER A 151 -14.88 35.27 -3.19
CA SER A 151 -14.57 34.17 -2.26
C SER A 151 -14.61 32.79 -2.94
N GLY A 152 -15.53 32.56 -3.87
CA GLY A 152 -15.57 31.36 -4.71
C GLY A 152 -14.33 31.19 -5.58
N ILE A 153 -13.87 32.26 -6.25
CA ILE A 153 -12.65 32.24 -7.09
C ILE A 153 -11.40 31.99 -6.24
N LEU A 154 -11.28 32.65 -5.09
CA LEU A 154 -10.17 32.43 -4.15
C LEU A 154 -10.13 30.97 -3.67
N SER A 155 -11.28 30.41 -3.29
CA SER A 155 -11.39 29.03 -2.83
C SER A 155 -11.03 28.03 -3.93
N LEU A 156 -11.52 28.26 -5.15
CA LEU A 156 -11.19 27.45 -6.34
C LEU A 156 -9.67 27.44 -6.60
N SER A 157 -9.01 28.59 -6.48
CA SER A 157 -7.56 28.69 -6.64
C SER A 157 -6.80 27.89 -5.56
N GLY A 158 -7.30 27.86 -4.33
CA GLY A 158 -6.77 27.07 -3.23
C GLY A 158 -6.90 25.57 -3.49
N TYR A 159 -8.08 25.09 -3.89
CA TYR A 159 -8.32 23.69 -4.21
C TYR A 159 -7.44 23.18 -5.36
N LEU A 160 -7.27 23.97 -6.42
CA LEU A 160 -6.40 23.62 -7.56
C LEU A 160 -4.95 23.40 -7.12
N ARG A 161 -4.42 24.25 -6.22
CA ARG A 161 -3.07 24.08 -5.65
C ARG A 161 -2.96 22.80 -4.81
N ILE A 162 -3.98 22.48 -4.02
CA ILE A 162 -4.01 21.25 -3.21
C ILE A 162 -4.03 20.02 -4.12
N ILE A 163 -4.86 20.00 -5.17
CA ILE A 163 -4.93 18.92 -6.15
C ILE A 163 -3.57 18.71 -6.83
N ALA A 164 -2.91 19.79 -7.26
CA ALA A 164 -1.58 19.72 -7.88
C ALA A 164 -0.50 19.14 -6.96
N ARG A 165 -0.58 19.38 -5.64
CA ARG A 165 0.30 18.74 -4.65
C ARG A 165 -0.08 17.28 -4.40
N LYS A 166 -1.38 16.96 -4.41
CA LYS A 166 -1.95 15.62 -4.17
C LYS A 166 -1.49 14.61 -5.22
N THR A 167 -1.44 14.97 -6.49
CA THR A 167 -0.94 14.11 -7.59
C THR A 167 0.52 13.72 -7.38
N GLY A 168 1.37 14.64 -6.90
CA GLY A 168 2.75 14.35 -6.54
C GLY A 168 2.89 13.39 -5.34
N GLN A 169 2.04 13.54 -4.32
CA GLN A 169 2.04 12.66 -3.14
C GLN A 169 1.55 11.25 -3.45
N LEU A 170 0.52 11.10 -4.29
CA LEU A 170 0.02 9.78 -4.68
C LEU A 170 1.11 8.95 -5.37
N ARG A 171 1.93 9.58 -6.22
CA ARG A 171 3.08 8.93 -6.86
C ARG A 171 4.12 8.46 -5.85
N LYS A 172 4.44 9.27 -4.82
CA LYS A 172 5.34 8.89 -3.73
C LYS A 172 4.79 7.75 -2.87
N PHE A 173 3.49 7.79 -2.55
CA PHE A 173 2.80 6.76 -1.78
C PHE A 173 2.85 5.39 -2.45
N VAL A 174 2.56 5.34 -3.76
CA VAL A 174 2.63 4.10 -4.56
C VAL A 174 4.04 3.50 -4.56
N ILE A 175 5.07 4.35 -4.68
CA ILE A 175 6.47 3.93 -4.63
C ILE A 175 6.83 3.41 -3.23
N TYR A 176 6.49 4.14 -2.18
CA TYR A 176 6.81 3.78 -0.79
C TYR A 176 6.21 2.43 -0.39
N ARG A 177 4.94 2.18 -0.72
CA ARG A 177 4.24 0.91 -0.40
C ARG A 177 4.80 -0.29 -1.16
N ARG A 178 5.33 -0.09 -2.38
CA ARG A 178 6.07 -1.13 -3.12
C ARG A 178 7.39 -1.49 -2.43
N LEU A 179 8.11 -0.50 -1.91
CA LEU A 179 9.41 -0.70 -1.27
C LEU A 179 9.31 -1.36 0.11
N THR A 180 8.34 -0.94 0.95
CA THR A 180 8.14 -1.52 2.29
C THR A 180 7.71 -2.98 2.24
N HIS A 181 6.85 -3.37 1.29
CA HIS A 181 6.48 -4.78 1.10
C HIS A 181 7.68 -5.64 0.68
N LYS A 182 8.52 -5.16 -0.25
CA LYS A 182 9.76 -5.86 -0.62
C LYS A 182 10.66 -6.08 0.60
N ARG A 183 10.88 -5.03 1.41
CA ARG A 183 11.66 -5.10 2.64
C ARG A 183 11.07 -6.08 3.65
N GLY A 184 9.76 -6.08 3.85
CA GLY A 184 9.08 -7.01 4.77
C GLY A 184 9.17 -8.48 4.35
N ALA A 185 8.94 -8.78 3.07
CA ALA A 185 9.07 -10.14 2.54
C ALA A 185 10.52 -10.65 2.63
N ILE A 186 11.51 -9.79 2.36
CA ILE A 186 12.93 -10.14 2.46
C ILE A 186 13.35 -10.32 3.92
N SER A 187 12.92 -9.43 4.82
CA SER A 187 13.18 -9.51 6.27
C SER A 187 12.61 -10.78 6.91
N GLN A 188 11.44 -11.23 6.47
CA GLN A 188 10.83 -12.46 6.96
C GLN A 188 11.57 -13.70 6.43
N ALA A 189 12.09 -13.64 5.20
CA ALA A 189 12.95 -14.68 4.64
C ALA A 189 14.30 -14.77 5.38
N THR A 190 14.95 -13.64 5.71
CA THR A 190 16.24 -13.64 6.45
C THR A 190 16.14 -14.12 7.90
N ARG A 191 14.95 -14.14 8.51
CA ARG A 191 14.75 -14.64 9.88
C ARG A 191 14.60 -16.16 9.99
N SER A 192 14.41 -16.86 8.89
CA SER A 192 14.36 -18.33 8.89
C SER A 192 15.79 -18.90 8.88
N PRO A 193 16.17 -19.90 9.68
CA PRO A 193 17.52 -20.47 9.63
C PRO A 193 17.73 -21.28 8.32
N GLY A 194 18.79 -21.02 7.54
CA GLY A 194 19.10 -21.81 6.34
C GLY A 194 19.90 -21.09 5.24
N LYS A 195 20.23 -21.81 4.15
CA LYS A 195 20.79 -21.24 2.92
C LYS A 195 19.66 -20.57 2.12
N HIS A 196 19.62 -19.24 2.11
CA HIS A 196 18.58 -18.48 1.41
C HIS A 196 19.00 -18.12 0.00
N ILE A 197 18.13 -18.42 -0.97
CA ILE A 197 18.31 -18.04 -2.37
C ILE A 197 17.26 -16.99 -2.71
N VAL A 198 17.70 -15.76 -2.99
CA VAL A 198 16.84 -14.68 -3.47
C VAL A 198 16.93 -14.61 -4.99
N MET A 199 15.86 -15.00 -5.67
CA MET A 199 15.75 -14.85 -7.13
C MET A 199 14.85 -13.66 -7.47
N THR A 200 15.32 -12.78 -8.36
CA THR A 200 14.55 -11.62 -8.81
C THR A 200 14.49 -11.61 -10.32
N CYS A 201 13.29 -11.49 -10.90
CA CYS A 201 13.09 -11.26 -12.32
C CYS A 201 12.39 -9.91 -12.50
N GLY A 202 12.92 -9.04 -13.33
CA GLY A 202 12.40 -7.68 -13.53
C GLY A 202 13.38 -6.78 -14.28
N ASP A 203 12.99 -5.52 -14.47
CA ASP A 203 13.85 -4.50 -15.08
C ASP A 203 15.08 -4.15 -14.20
N SER A 204 16.10 -3.56 -14.80
CA SER A 204 17.39 -3.27 -14.15
C SER A 204 17.27 -2.34 -12.93
N SER A 205 16.27 -1.47 -12.90
CA SER A 205 16.00 -0.60 -11.74
C SER A 205 15.39 -1.39 -10.58
N PHE A 206 14.45 -2.28 -10.89
CA PHE A 206 13.82 -3.17 -9.93
C PHE A 206 14.82 -4.17 -9.31
N THR A 207 15.66 -4.80 -10.13
CA THR A 207 16.68 -5.77 -9.68
C THR A 207 17.78 -5.10 -8.87
N GLY A 208 18.25 -3.93 -9.30
CA GLY A 208 19.23 -3.12 -8.55
C GLY A 208 18.71 -2.71 -7.17
N THR A 209 17.43 -2.33 -7.06
CA THR A 209 16.80 -2.00 -5.78
C THR A 209 16.68 -3.22 -4.87
N ALA A 210 16.26 -4.37 -5.42
CA ALA A 210 16.15 -5.61 -4.64
C ALA A 210 17.53 -6.06 -4.11
N ARG A 211 18.57 -5.97 -4.93
CA ARG A 211 19.96 -6.26 -4.54
C ARG A 211 20.42 -5.42 -3.35
N LYS A 212 20.21 -4.09 -3.41
CA LYS A 212 20.59 -3.18 -2.32
C LYS A 212 19.91 -3.55 -1.01
N VAL A 213 18.61 -3.85 -1.05
CA VAL A 213 17.83 -4.24 0.14
C VAL A 213 18.31 -5.56 0.74
N VAL A 214 18.63 -6.56 -0.10
CA VAL A 214 19.17 -7.84 0.38
C VAL A 214 20.53 -7.65 1.06
N ILE A 215 21.43 -6.86 0.46
CA ILE A 215 22.74 -6.54 1.05
C ILE A 215 22.58 -5.84 2.41
N GLU A 216 21.71 -4.83 2.47
CA GLU A 216 21.45 -4.04 3.67
C GLU A 216 20.93 -4.91 4.82
N LEU A 217 19.97 -5.81 4.55
CA LEU A 217 19.36 -6.68 5.56
C LEU A 217 20.22 -7.88 5.97
N SER A 218 21.11 -8.34 5.08
CA SER A 218 21.93 -9.55 5.32
C SER A 218 23.26 -9.26 6.01
N ARG A 219 23.70 -7.99 6.02
CA ARG A 219 24.91 -7.55 6.76
C ARG A 219 24.86 -7.79 8.26
N LEU A 220 23.69 -8.16 8.81
CA LEU A 220 23.53 -8.37 10.24
C LEU A 220 24.04 -9.73 10.72
N ASP A 221 24.02 -10.81 9.91
CA ASP A 221 24.30 -12.15 10.48
C ASP A 221 24.93 -13.23 9.55
N ASN A 222 25.09 -13.05 8.22
CA ASN A 222 25.60 -14.16 7.37
C ASN A 222 26.39 -13.73 6.09
N PRO A 223 27.39 -14.53 5.63
CA PRO A 223 28.09 -14.30 4.37
C PRO A 223 27.20 -14.63 3.16
N ILE A 224 27.10 -13.69 2.21
CA ILE A 224 26.26 -13.81 1.01
C ILE A 224 27.13 -14.19 -0.20
N ARG A 225 26.73 -15.24 -0.95
CA ARG A 225 27.27 -15.52 -2.29
C ARG A 225 26.28 -15.07 -3.36
N PHE A 226 26.61 -13.99 -4.07
CA PHE A 226 25.81 -13.55 -5.21
C PHE A 226 26.12 -14.42 -6.43
N VAL A 227 25.09 -15.02 -7.02
CA VAL A 227 25.17 -15.66 -8.34
C VAL A 227 24.14 -14.96 -9.22
N GLU A 228 24.60 -14.08 -10.10
CA GLU A 228 23.76 -13.51 -11.14
C GLU A 228 23.53 -14.58 -12.21
N LEU A 229 22.31 -15.08 -12.29
CA LEU A 229 21.86 -15.94 -13.38
C LEU A 229 21.09 -15.07 -14.37
N ASP A 230 21.75 -14.69 -15.46
CA ASP A 230 21.06 -14.14 -16.62
C ASP A 230 20.18 -15.22 -17.24
N TYR A 231 18.88 -15.18 -16.94
CA TYR A 231 17.90 -16.02 -17.60
C TYR A 231 17.74 -15.56 -19.06
N ARG A 232 18.53 -16.16 -19.96
CA ARG A 232 18.34 -16.07 -21.41
C ARG A 232 17.52 -17.27 -21.88
N PRO A 233 16.22 -17.13 -22.18
CA PRO A 233 15.46 -18.21 -22.78
C PRO A 233 15.93 -18.37 -24.23
N GLY A 234 16.79 -19.35 -24.52
CA GLY A 234 17.21 -19.61 -25.90
C GLY A 234 18.53 -20.34 -26.16
N HIS A 235 19.33 -20.70 -25.15
CA HIS A 235 20.60 -21.42 -25.41
C HIS A 235 20.84 -22.55 -24.42
N ARG A 236 20.14 -23.68 -24.63
CA ARG A 236 20.24 -24.90 -23.80
C ARG A 236 20.95 -26.07 -24.46
N LYS A 237 21.43 -25.95 -25.71
CA LYS A 237 21.96 -27.12 -26.44
C LYS A 237 23.49 -27.29 -26.43
N GLY A 238 24.29 -26.25 -26.16
CA GLY A 238 25.76 -26.35 -26.25
C GLY A 238 26.47 -26.70 -24.93
N ARG A 239 26.01 -26.14 -23.80
CA ARG A 239 26.75 -26.20 -22.53
C ARG A 239 26.63 -27.55 -21.81
N ASP A 240 25.49 -28.23 -21.97
CA ASP A 240 25.25 -29.56 -21.39
C ASP A 240 26.07 -30.66 -22.11
N SER A 241 26.43 -30.43 -23.37
CA SER A 241 27.32 -31.32 -24.13
C SER A 241 28.79 -31.11 -23.75
N GLU A 242 29.26 -29.87 -23.61
CA GLU A 242 30.63 -29.57 -23.20
C GLU A 242 30.91 -30.05 -21.76
N LEU A 243 29.97 -29.82 -20.82
CA LEU A 243 30.10 -30.31 -19.45
C LEU A 243 30.13 -31.84 -19.39
N ARG A 244 29.31 -32.54 -20.18
CA ARG A 244 29.34 -34.02 -20.25
C ARG A 244 30.63 -34.55 -20.87
N LEU A 245 31.16 -33.90 -21.90
CA LEU A 245 32.43 -34.30 -22.53
C LEU A 245 33.61 -34.07 -21.58
N GLN A 246 33.57 -33.00 -20.78
CA GLN A 246 34.59 -32.70 -19.79
C GLN A 246 34.53 -33.66 -18.59
N GLU A 247 33.33 -33.98 -18.09
CA GLU A 247 33.14 -35.01 -17.04
C GLU A 247 33.58 -36.41 -17.51
N GLN A 248 33.34 -36.76 -18.78
CA GLN A 248 33.82 -38.03 -19.35
C GLN A 248 35.34 -38.06 -19.52
N GLY A 249 35.94 -36.93 -19.91
CA GLY A 249 37.40 -36.78 -20.02
C GLY A 249 38.10 -36.95 -18.67
N ASP A 250 37.59 -36.25 -17.64
CA ASP A 250 38.15 -36.28 -16.29
C ASP A 250 37.99 -37.66 -15.63
N ALA A 251 36.83 -38.30 -15.83
CA ALA A 251 36.60 -39.67 -15.34
C ALA A 251 37.59 -40.67 -15.97
N ARG A 252 37.82 -40.58 -17.29
CA ARG A 252 38.75 -41.45 -18.01
C ARG A 252 40.19 -41.27 -17.55
N GLN A 253 40.62 -40.03 -17.32
CA GLN A 253 41.96 -39.72 -16.82
C GLN A 253 42.19 -40.25 -15.40
N LYS A 254 41.15 -40.22 -14.56
CA LYS A 254 41.18 -40.76 -13.19
C LYS A 254 41.28 -42.28 -13.18
N THR A 255 40.60 -42.97 -14.11
CA THR A 255 40.69 -44.42 -14.25
C THR A 255 42.09 -44.85 -14.71
N ILE A 256 42.67 -44.17 -15.71
CA ILE A 256 44.03 -44.46 -16.20
C ILE A 256 45.06 -44.29 -15.06
N LYS A 257 44.98 -43.19 -14.32
CA LYS A 257 45.90 -42.93 -13.20
C LYS A 257 45.79 -43.96 -12.07
N ASN A 258 44.58 -44.42 -11.74
CA ASN A 258 44.38 -45.50 -10.77
C ASN A 258 44.92 -46.85 -11.25
N THR A 259 44.84 -47.11 -12.57
CA THR A 259 45.32 -48.38 -13.15
C THR A 259 46.85 -48.41 -13.16
N ASP A 260 47.49 -47.28 -13.48
CA ASP A 260 48.95 -47.12 -13.41
C ASP A 260 49.49 -47.18 -11.97
N GLU A 261 48.75 -46.65 -10.99
CA GLU A 261 49.11 -46.78 -9.58
C GLU A 261 48.94 -48.19 -9.04
N MET A 262 47.94 -48.96 -9.50
CA MET A 262 47.79 -50.36 -9.15
C MET A 262 48.91 -51.22 -9.73
N ASN A 263 49.25 -51.03 -11.02
CA ASN A 263 50.34 -51.78 -11.66
C ASN A 263 51.71 -51.51 -11.02
N LYS A 264 51.95 -50.31 -10.48
CA LYS A 264 53.17 -49.99 -9.71
C LYS A 264 53.23 -50.61 -8.31
N ARG A 265 52.11 -51.08 -7.76
CA ARG A 265 52.05 -51.74 -6.44
C ARG A 265 52.14 -53.26 -6.50
N SER A 266 51.98 -53.83 -7.69
CA SER A 266 52.04 -55.28 -7.96
C SER A 266 53.29 -55.72 -8.74
N ALA A 267 54.28 -54.83 -8.89
CA ALA A 267 55.64 -55.13 -9.35
C ALA A 267 56.63 -54.84 -8.21
#